data_AF-A0A453MEF8-F1
#
_entry.id   AF-A0A453MEF8-F1
#
_cell.length_a   1.000
_cell.length_b   1.000
_cell.length_c   1.000
_cell.angle_alpha   90.00
_cell.angle_beta   90.00
_cell.angle_gamma   90.00
#
_symmetry.space_group_name_H-M   'P 1'
#
loop_
_entity.id
_entity.type
_entity.pdbx_description
1 polymer ?
#
loop_
_entity_poly.entity_id
_entity_poly.type
_entity_poly.pdbx_seq_one_letter_code
_entity_poly.pdbx_strand_id
1 'polypeptide(L)' 'MVGLVPTFRWGAPVAVRSGSENKVDGKTTVYECRRGGGSMALETCLAPEALARFVLDGEFMGAISTAGAE' A
#
# COMPACT_ATOMS: atom_id res chain seq x y z
N MET A 1 -9.29 10.42 -1.08
CA MET A 1 -9.13 11.15 0.19
C MET A 1 -7.94 10.53 0.91
N VAL A 2 -6.82 11.24 0.97
CA VAL A 2 -5.69 10.83 1.81
C VAL A 2 -6.06 11.20 3.25
N GLY A 3 -6.44 10.22 4.04
CA GLY A 3 -6.85 10.42 5.42
C GLY A 3 -5.63 10.53 6.34
N LEU A 4 -5.54 11.61 7.11
CA LEU A 4 -4.62 11.68 8.23
C LEU A 4 -5.06 10.61 9.25
N VAL A 5 -4.17 9.69 9.62
CA VAL A 5 -4.51 8.64 10.58
C VAL A 5 -4.40 9.23 11.99
N PRO A 6 -5.48 9.22 12.80
CA PRO A 6 -5.47 9.84 14.11
C PRO A 6 -4.50 9.12 15.05
N THR A 7 -3.78 9.90 15.86
CA THR A 7 -2.94 9.36 16.94
C THR A 7 -3.80 9.20 18.20
N PHE A 8 -4.07 7.96 18.60
CA PHE A 8 -4.93 7.64 19.75
C PHE A 8 -4.22 7.85 21.10
N ARG A 9 -3.47 8.95 21.26
CA ARG A 9 -2.58 9.22 22.42
C ARG A 9 -1.50 8.15 22.68
N TRP A 10 -1.43 7.09 21.87
CA TRP A 10 -0.41 6.03 21.92
C TRP A 10 0.72 6.22 20.89
N GLY A 11 0.75 7.38 20.22
CA GLY A 11 1.70 7.68 19.16
C GLY A 11 1.13 7.46 17.76
N ALA A 12 1.98 7.64 16.75
CA ALA A 12 1.63 7.44 15.34
C ALA A 12 1.68 5.96 14.95
N PRO A 13 0.76 5.47 14.12
CA PRO A 13 0.76 4.10 13.65
C PRO A 13 2.03 3.82 12.83
N VAL A 14 2.57 2.60 12.99
CA VAL A 14 3.73 2.14 12.19
C VAL A 14 3.33 1.93 10.73
N ALA A 15 2.14 1.36 10.49
CA ALA A 15 1.55 1.17 9.17
C ALA A 15 0.02 1.16 9.24
N VAL A 16 -0.64 1.49 8.12
CA VAL A 16 -2.09 1.36 7.94
C VAL A 16 -2.36 0.44 6.75
N ARG A 17 -3.32 -0.47 6.93
CA ARG A 17 -3.76 -1.45 5.93
C ARG A 17 -5.27 -1.51 5.93
N SER A 18 -5.89 -1.89 4.81
CA SER A 18 -7.33 -2.15 4.80
C SER A 18 -7.63 -3.58 5.25
N GLY A 19 -8.86 -3.80 5.71
CA GLY A 19 -9.39 -5.14 5.95
C GLY A 19 -9.64 -5.89 4.62
N SER A 20 -10.02 -7.16 4.72
CA SER A 20 -10.24 -8.05 3.57
C SER A 20 -11.52 -7.78 2.77
N GLU A 21 -12.38 -6.86 3.22
CA GLU A 21 -13.69 -6.64 2.64
C GLU A 21 -13.67 -5.62 1.49
N ASN A 22 -14.69 -5.67 0.62
CA ASN A 22 -14.87 -4.76 -0.51
C ASN A 22 -13.64 -4.70 -1.45
N LYS A 23 -13.03 -5.84 -1.76
CA LYS A 23 -11.91 -5.97 -2.70
C LYS A 23 -12.43 -6.44 -4.06
N VAL A 24 -12.81 -5.48 -4.89
CA VAL A 24 -13.21 -5.74 -6.28
C VAL A 24 -11.99 -5.62 -7.20
N ASP A 25 -12.00 -6.36 -8.30
CA ASP A 25 -10.95 -6.26 -9.32
C ASP A 25 -10.78 -4.81 -9.81
N GLY A 26 -9.54 -4.38 -9.97
CA GLY A 26 -9.15 -3.01 -10.31
C GLY A 26 -9.18 -2.01 -9.14
N LYS A 27 -9.65 -2.39 -7.94
CA LYS A 27 -9.62 -1.48 -6.79
C LYS A 27 -8.19 -1.24 -6.36
N THR A 28 -7.83 0.04 -6.24
CA THR A 28 -6.52 0.47 -5.76
C THR A 28 -6.67 1.46 -4.61
N THR A 29 -5.97 1.20 -3.51
CA THR A 29 -5.93 2.04 -2.31
C THR A 29 -4.49 2.48 -2.05
N VAL A 30 -4.30 3.76 -1.79
CA VAL A 30 -3.00 4.37 -1.51
C VAL A 30 -2.97 4.83 -0.07
N TYR A 31 -1.88 4.51 0.63
CA TYR A 31 -1.61 4.93 1.99
C TYR A 31 -0.36 5.80 2.03
N GLU A 32 -0.42 6.89 2.78
CA GLU A 32 0.77 7.67 3.10
C GLU A 32 1.69 6.88 4.03
N CYS A 33 2.98 6.84 3.74
CA CYS A 33 3.95 6.22 4.63
C CYS A 33 4.35 7.19 5.75
N ARG A 34 4.56 6.63 6.95
CA ARG A 34 5.02 7.37 8.14
C ARG A 34 6.34 8.10 7.92
N ARG A 35 7.22 7.61 7.04
CA ARG A 35 8.59 8.11 6.87
C ARG A 35 8.67 9.56 6.36
N GLY A 36 7.55 10.15 5.92
CA GLY A 36 7.56 11.46 5.29
C GLY A 36 8.32 11.44 3.95
N GLY A 37 8.28 12.55 3.21
CA GLY A 37 9.04 12.68 1.95
C GLY A 37 8.38 12.06 0.71
N GLY A 38 7.05 11.94 0.67
CA GLY A 38 6.32 11.48 -0.52
C GLY A 38 6.33 9.96 -0.74
N SER A 39 6.78 9.19 0.25
CA SER A 39 6.68 7.73 0.24
C SER A 39 5.24 7.29 0.49
N MET A 40 4.80 6.28 -0.26
CA MET A 40 3.45 5.71 -0.17
C MET A 40 3.49 4.18 -0.20
N ALA A 41 2.49 3.56 0.41
CA ALA A 41 2.19 2.14 0.26
C ALA A 41 0.96 1.98 -0.64
N LEU A 42 1.03 1.03 -1.57
CA LEU A 42 -0.03 0.72 -2.50
C LEU A 42 -0.65 -0.63 -2.16
N GLU A 43 -1.97 -0.71 -2.20
CA GLU A 43 -2.71 -1.97 -2.19
C GLU A 43 -3.61 -2.01 -3.42
N THR A 44 -3.43 -3.02 -4.26
CA THR A 44 -4.24 -3.22 -5.46
C THR A 44 -4.88 -4.60 -5.44
N CYS A 45 -6.14 -4.69 -5.84
CA CYS A 45 -6.89 -5.93 -5.96
C CYS A 45 -7.06 -6.24 -7.44
N LEU A 46 -6.49 -7.36 -7.86
CA LEU A 46 -6.44 -7.76 -9.26
C LEU A 46 -6.95 -9.20 -9.39
N ALA A 47 -7.58 -9.50 -10.53
CA ALA A 47 -7.83 -10.87 -10.94
C ALA A 47 -6.52 -11.69 -10.94
N PRO A 48 -6.55 -13.00 -10.66
CA PRO A 48 -5.34 -13.82 -10.52
C PRO A 48 -4.39 -13.73 -11.71
N GLU A 49 -4.93 -13.71 -12.94
CA GLU A 49 -4.15 -13.63 -14.17
C GLU A 49 -3.46 -12.26 -14.32
N ALA A 50 -4.14 -11.18 -13.92
CA ALA A 50 -3.60 -9.83 -13.93
C ALA A 50 -2.51 -9.68 -12.85
N LEU A 51 -2.75 -10.21 -11.65
CA LEU A 51 -1.76 -10.21 -10.57
C LEU A 51 -0.47 -10.96 -10.97
N ALA A 52 -0.61 -12.11 -11.62
CA ALA A 52 0.54 -12.88 -12.09
C ALA A 52 1.42 -12.08 -13.07
N ARG A 53 0.81 -11.33 -13.98
CA ARG A 53 1.54 -10.44 -14.90
C ARG A 53 2.14 -9.24 -14.18
N PHE A 54 1.39 -8.68 -13.24
CA PHE A 54 1.80 -7.51 -12.46
C PHE A 54 3.06 -7.78 -11.62
N VAL A 55 3.15 -8.96 -11.01
CA VAL A 55 4.33 -9.37 -10.22
C VAL A 55 5.56 -9.66 -11.11
N LEU A 56 5.35 -9.99 -12.39
CA LEU A 56 6.42 -10.23 -13.35
C LEU A 56 6.88 -8.94 -14.07
N ASP A 57 6.22 -7.81 -13.83
CA ASP A 57 6.60 -6.53 -14.41
C ASP A 57 7.87 -5.99 -13.73
N GLY A 58 8.99 -6.07 -14.43
CA GLY A 58 10.29 -5.69 -13.89
C GLY A 58 10.47 -4.19 -13.67
N GLU A 59 9.78 -3.35 -14.45
CA GLU A 59 9.82 -1.89 -14.27
C GLU A 59 9.10 -1.51 -12.97
N PHE A 60 7.90 -2.06 -12.79
CA PHE A 60 7.10 -1.84 -11.60
C PHE A 60 7.76 -2.41 -10.34
N MET A 61 8.20 -3.67 -10.38
CA MET A 61 8.88 -4.31 -9.25
C MET A 61 10.22 -3.63 -8.91
N GLY A 62 10.91 -3.06 -9.90
CA GLY A 62 12.12 -2.26 -9.68
C GLY A 62 11.85 -0.93 -8.98
N ALA A 63 10.66 -0.35 -9.15
CA ALA A 63 10.24 0.88 -8.48
C ALA A 63 9.74 0.64 -7.04
N ILE A 64 9.38 -0.59 -6.67
CA ILE A 64 8.94 -0.92 -5.32
C ILE A 64 10.14 -1.04 -4.38
N SER A 65 10.14 -0.23 -3.33
CA SER A 65 11.05 -0.42 -2.20
C SER A 65 10.39 -1.33 -1.17
N THR A 66 11.07 -2.41 -0.76
CA THR A 66 10.71 -3.12 0.48
C THR A 66 10.95 -2.16 1.63
N ALA A 67 9.89 -1.72 2.31
CA ALA A 67 10.02 -0.91 3.51
C ALA A 67 10.91 -1.68 4.50
N GLY A 68 12.11 -1.13 4.77
CA GLY A 68 13.08 -1.75 5.65
C GLY A 68 12.46 -2.09 7.00
N ALA A 69 12.75 -3.28 7.49
CA ALA A 69 12.62 -3.63 8.89
C ALA A 69 13.76 -2.96 9.66
N GLU A 70 13.57 -1.71 10.07
CA GLU A 70 14.36 -1.06 11.13
C GLU A 70 13.42 -0.36 12.12
#